data_AF-A0A397T5C2-F1
#
_entry.id   AF-A0A397T5C2-F1
#
_cell.length_a   1.000
_cell.length_b   1.000
_cell.length_c   1.000
_cell.angle_alpha   90.00
_cell.angle_beta   90.00
_cell.angle_gamma   90.00
#
_symmetry.space_group_name_H-M   'P 1'
#
loop_
_entity.id
_entity.type
_entity.pdbx_description
1 polymer ?
#
loop_
_entity_poly.entity_id
_entity_poly.type
_entity_poly.pdbx_seq_one_letter_code
_entity_poly.pdbx_strand_id
1 'polypeptide(L)'
;MVTDQKHSSDSTYSKQEVIRYTKKLAQIFRLNEQNAEVYTALSGENRALKKQLEDYHFQHNTLERKVKRLEKDVKSLETELEDLNECIDRKAVVNSIHEIVPLLIGKKDKKFEDIADLFPNIVHLNLYNSAEFSDKTLNRIAESYPNLKYLNLEEYDDGLITDKGLYVVINSCHKLEYLSISSYKEFSEIAIWNVIHSCPRI
;
A
#
# COMPACT_ATOMS: atom_id res chain seq x y z
N MET A 1 -98.12 44.79 55.14
CA MET A 1 -97.67 43.39 54.98
C MET A 1 -96.42 43.41 54.10
N VAL A 2 -95.27 43.30 54.77
CA VAL A 2 -93.95 42.90 54.24
C VAL A 2 -94.13 41.45 53.71
N THR A 3 -93.57 40.98 52.59
CA THR A 3 -92.14 40.70 52.32
C THR A 3 -91.92 40.22 50.87
N ASP A 4 -90.70 40.52 50.37
CA ASP A 4 -89.83 39.69 49.50
C ASP A 4 -90.26 39.41 48.06
N GLN A 5 -89.61 39.92 46.99
CA GLN A 5 -88.18 40.01 46.65
C GLN A 5 -87.43 38.66 46.64
N LYS A 6 -86.90 38.29 45.44
CA LYS A 6 -85.92 37.23 45.13
C LYS A 6 -86.43 35.78 44.93
N HIS A 7 -87.01 35.47 43.78
CA HIS A 7 -87.05 34.06 43.31
C HIS A 7 -86.62 33.82 41.84
N SER A 8 -86.29 34.87 41.07
CA SER A 8 -85.91 34.69 39.66
C SER A 8 -84.41 34.41 39.43
N SER A 9 -83.55 34.75 40.39
CA SER A 9 -82.08 34.68 40.25
C SER A 9 -81.53 33.25 40.40
N ASP A 10 -82.08 32.47 41.33
CA ASP A 10 -81.60 31.12 41.68
C ASP A 10 -81.83 30.07 40.58
N SER A 11 -82.98 30.12 39.90
CA SER A 11 -83.29 29.14 38.83
C SER A 11 -82.45 29.38 37.57
N THR A 12 -82.05 30.62 37.32
CA THR A 12 -81.23 31.02 36.17
C THR A 12 -79.76 30.70 36.42
N TYR A 13 -79.27 30.92 37.65
CA TYR A 13 -77.91 30.56 38.10
C TYR A 13 -77.68 29.03 38.03
N SER A 14 -78.63 28.23 38.52
CA SER A 14 -78.58 26.77 38.46
C SER A 14 -78.53 26.21 37.02
N LYS A 15 -79.30 26.78 36.08
CA LYS A 15 -79.25 26.39 34.66
C LYS A 15 -77.91 26.71 33.99
N GLN A 16 -77.32 27.87 34.30
CA GLN A 16 -76.01 28.24 33.76
C GLN A 16 -74.89 27.31 34.26
N GLU A 17 -74.96 26.86 35.52
CA GLU A 17 -74.03 25.86 36.04
C GLU A 17 -74.17 24.53 35.32
N VAL A 18 -75.39 24.04 35.10
CA VAL A 18 -75.63 22.80 34.33
C VAL A 18 -75.05 22.92 32.91
N ILE A 19 -75.28 24.04 32.21
CA ILE A 19 -74.69 24.29 30.89
C ILE A 19 -73.15 24.27 30.95
N ARG A 20 -72.56 24.88 31.98
CA ARG A 20 -71.11 24.87 32.20
C ARG A 20 -70.57 23.46 32.41
N TYR A 21 -71.24 22.66 33.25
CA TYR A 21 -70.87 21.26 33.50
C TYR A 21 -70.98 20.41 32.25
N THR A 22 -72.08 20.53 31.49
CA THR A 22 -72.26 19.81 30.22
C THR A 22 -71.18 20.16 29.19
N LYS A 23 -70.79 21.44 29.09
CA LYS A 23 -69.67 21.86 28.22
C LYS A 23 -68.34 21.23 28.63
N LYS A 24 -68.04 21.19 29.94
CA LYS A 24 -66.82 20.52 30.45
C LYS A 24 -66.85 19.02 30.16
N LEU A 25 -68.00 18.37 30.35
CA LEU A 25 -68.16 16.94 30.08
C LEU A 25 -67.90 16.63 28.59
N ALA A 26 -68.48 17.42 27.68
CA ALA A 26 -68.27 17.28 26.24
C ALA A 26 -66.80 17.47 25.83
N GLN A 27 -66.08 18.41 26.45
CA GLN A 27 -64.64 18.58 26.23
C GLN A 27 -63.84 17.37 26.73
N ILE A 28 -64.17 16.83 27.90
CA ILE A 28 -63.50 15.63 28.45
C ILE A 28 -63.71 14.43 27.53
N PHE A 29 -64.92 14.22 27.02
CA PHE A 29 -65.19 13.14 26.06
C PHE A 29 -64.37 13.28 24.78
N ARG A 30 -64.28 14.47 24.20
CA ARG A 30 -63.42 14.73 23.02
C ARG A 30 -61.95 14.46 23.30
N LEU A 31 -61.44 14.90 24.46
CA LEU A 31 -60.05 14.64 24.84
C LEU A 31 -59.78 13.14 25.05
N ASN A 32 -60.74 12.40 25.58
CA ASN A 32 -60.62 10.94 25.73
C ASN A 32 -60.58 10.23 24.38
N GLU A 33 -61.39 10.66 23.41
CA GLU A 33 -61.37 10.15 22.04
C GLU A 33 -60.02 10.42 21.36
N GLN A 34 -59.54 11.66 21.43
CA GLN A 34 -58.21 12.04 20.90
C GLN A 34 -57.08 11.25 21.57
N ASN A 35 -57.15 11.03 22.89
CA ASN A 35 -56.16 10.20 23.60
C ASN A 35 -56.17 8.76 23.10
N ALA A 36 -57.35 8.16 22.86
CA ALA A 36 -57.46 6.80 22.34
C ALA A 36 -56.86 6.67 20.93
N GLU A 37 -57.06 7.68 20.08
CA GLU A 37 -56.43 7.76 18.75
C GLU A 37 -54.90 7.82 18.84
N VAL A 38 -54.37 8.68 19.72
CA VAL A 38 -52.93 8.82 19.96
C VAL A 38 -52.32 7.50 20.45
N TYR A 39 -52.95 6.82 21.41
CA TYR A 39 -52.47 5.52 21.87
C TYR A 39 -52.46 4.47 20.76
N THR A 40 -53.48 4.47 19.89
CA THR A 40 -53.55 3.55 18.76
C THR A 40 -52.44 3.82 17.75
N ALA A 41 -52.20 5.09 17.40
CA ALA A 41 -51.12 5.50 16.52
C ALA A 41 -49.74 5.11 17.07
N LEU A 42 -49.47 5.43 18.34
CA LEU A 42 -48.21 5.10 19.01
C LEU A 42 -47.98 3.58 19.09
N SER A 43 -49.04 2.80 19.30
CA SER A 43 -48.96 1.34 19.26
C SER A 43 -48.56 0.83 17.86
N GLY A 44 -49.11 1.44 16.81
CA GLY A 44 -48.75 1.16 15.42
C GLY A 44 -47.28 1.46 15.12
N GLU A 45 -46.78 2.62 15.54
CA GLU A 45 -45.38 3.01 15.40
C GLU A 45 -44.44 2.06 16.14
N ASN A 46 -44.76 1.69 17.38
CA ASN A 46 -43.98 0.72 18.15
C ASN A 46 -43.91 -0.65 17.47
N ARG A 47 -45.00 -1.09 16.84
CA ARG A 47 -45.01 -2.34 16.05
C ARG A 47 -44.10 -2.22 14.82
N ALA A 48 -44.13 -1.09 14.13
CA ALA A 48 -43.28 -0.85 12.95
C ALA A 48 -41.79 -0.79 13.33
N LEU A 49 -41.44 -0.06 14.40
CA LEU A 49 -40.08 0.03 14.92
C LEU A 49 -39.55 -1.33 15.37
N LYS A 50 -40.37 -2.13 16.04
CA LYS A 50 -40.00 -3.50 16.43
C LYS A 50 -39.64 -4.36 15.20
N LYS A 51 -40.44 -4.27 14.14
CA LYS A 51 -40.16 -5.01 12.89
C LYS A 51 -38.86 -4.55 12.24
N GLN A 52 -38.62 -3.24 12.17
CA GLN A 52 -37.36 -2.69 11.65
C GLN A 52 -36.15 -3.15 12.46
N LEU A 53 -36.28 -3.25 13.78
CA LEU A 53 -35.21 -3.75 14.65
C LEU A 53 -34.89 -5.23 14.39
N GLU A 54 -35.91 -6.06 14.16
CA GLU A 54 -35.75 -7.46 13.79
C GLU A 54 -35.04 -7.59 12.42
N ASP A 55 -35.43 -6.78 11.43
CA ASP A 55 -34.80 -6.74 10.11
C ASP A 55 -33.31 -6.31 10.21
N TYR A 56 -33.01 -5.28 11.00
CA TYR A 56 -31.64 -4.81 11.23
C TYR A 56 -30.78 -5.89 11.88
N HIS A 57 -31.31 -6.58 12.89
CA HIS A 57 -30.62 -7.69 13.55
C HIS A 57 -30.32 -8.84 12.56
N PHE A 58 -31.25 -9.16 11.67
CA PHE A 58 -31.03 -10.16 10.62
C PHE A 58 -29.91 -9.76 9.64
N GLN A 59 -29.91 -8.50 9.20
CA GLN A 59 -28.87 -7.96 8.32
C GLN A 59 -27.48 -7.97 9.00
N HIS A 60 -27.41 -7.55 10.26
CA HIS A 60 -26.18 -7.56 11.05
C HIS A 60 -25.59 -8.97 11.13
N ASN A 61 -26.40 -9.98 11.46
CA ASN A 61 -25.95 -11.38 11.51
C ASN A 61 -25.46 -11.91 10.16
N THR A 62 -26.08 -11.45 9.06
CA THR A 62 -25.65 -11.79 7.71
C THR A 62 -24.29 -11.18 7.39
N LEU A 63 -24.08 -9.91 7.77
CA LEU A 63 -22.82 -9.21 7.59
C LEU A 63 -21.69 -9.83 8.43
N GLU A 64 -21.97 -10.13 9.70
CA GLU A 64 -21.01 -10.78 10.61
C GLU A 64 -20.49 -12.12 10.02
N ARG A 65 -21.38 -12.93 9.44
CA ARG A 65 -20.98 -14.18 8.76
C ARG A 65 -20.11 -13.93 7.53
N LYS A 66 -20.35 -12.85 6.78
CA LYS A 66 -19.51 -12.48 5.63
C LYS A 66 -18.13 -12.04 6.09
N VAL A 67 -18.05 -11.22 7.13
CA VAL A 67 -16.79 -10.76 7.73
C VAL A 67 -15.95 -11.95 8.19
N LYS A 68 -16.54 -12.90 8.95
CA LYS A 68 -15.82 -14.12 9.40
C LYS A 68 -15.26 -14.96 8.24
N ARG A 69 -15.95 -15.01 7.10
CA ARG A 69 -15.43 -15.70 5.90
C ARG A 69 -14.25 -14.94 5.29
N LEU A 70 -14.39 -13.63 5.11
CA LEU A 70 -13.31 -12.79 4.59
C LEU A 70 -12.07 -12.83 5.48
N GLU A 71 -12.22 -12.79 6.80
CA GLU A 71 -11.11 -12.94 7.74
C GLU A 71 -10.37 -14.27 7.57
N LYS A 72 -11.11 -15.36 7.33
CA LYS A 72 -10.52 -16.68 7.03
C LYS A 72 -9.78 -16.66 5.69
N ASP A 73 -10.38 -16.08 4.66
CA ASP A 73 -9.80 -16.03 3.32
C ASP A 73 -8.50 -15.20 3.32
N VAL A 74 -8.49 -14.04 4.01
CA VAL A 74 -7.30 -13.21 4.20
C VAL A 74 -6.20 -14.01 4.90
N LYS A 75 -6.52 -14.70 6.00
CA LYS A 75 -5.54 -15.52 6.72
C LYS A 75 -4.95 -16.65 5.87
N SER A 76 -5.76 -17.25 4.99
CA SER A 76 -5.29 -18.25 4.02
C SER A 76 -4.29 -17.64 3.04
N LEU A 77 -4.63 -16.49 2.46
CA LEU A 77 -3.76 -15.77 1.52
C LEU A 77 -2.44 -15.31 2.17
N GLU A 78 -2.49 -14.86 3.43
CA GLU A 78 -1.30 -14.50 4.19
C GLU A 78 -0.35 -15.71 4.33
N THR A 79 -0.90 -16.89 4.60
CA THR A 79 -0.11 -18.13 4.72
C THR A 79 0.48 -18.53 3.37
N GLU A 80 -0.31 -18.49 2.29
CA GLU A 80 0.18 -18.78 0.94
C GLU A 80 1.29 -17.80 0.49
N LEU A 81 1.20 -16.53 0.87
CA LEU A 81 2.22 -15.53 0.58
C LEU A 81 3.51 -15.79 1.36
N GLU A 82 3.41 -16.23 2.62
CA GLU A 82 4.55 -16.59 3.44
C GLU A 82 5.27 -17.83 2.87
N ASP A 83 4.52 -18.86 2.47
CA ASP A 83 5.04 -20.05 1.79
C ASP A 83 5.72 -19.68 0.45
N LEU A 84 5.14 -18.75 -0.32
CA LEU A 84 5.74 -18.28 -1.57
C LEU A 84 7.02 -17.47 -1.33
N ASN A 85 7.07 -16.68 -0.26
CA ASN A 85 8.25 -15.93 0.14
C ASN A 85 9.36 -16.83 0.71
N GLU A 86 9.01 -17.97 1.30
CA GLU A 86 9.96 -19.03 1.67
C GLU A 86 10.46 -19.79 0.43
N CYS A 87 9.58 -20.10 -0.52
CA CYS A 87 9.92 -20.78 -1.77
C CYS A 87 10.79 -19.91 -2.71
N ILE A 88 10.58 -18.59 -2.69
CA ILE A 88 11.36 -17.59 -3.41
C ILE A 88 12.23 -16.86 -2.39
N ASP A 89 13.30 -17.50 -1.92
CA ASP A 89 14.31 -16.78 -1.15
C ASP A 89 14.87 -15.66 -2.04
N ARG A 90 14.61 -14.40 -1.67
CA ARG A 90 15.16 -13.22 -2.36
C ARG A 90 16.68 -13.34 -2.49
N LYS A 91 17.33 -13.97 -1.51
CA LYS A 91 18.75 -14.30 -1.57
C LYS A 91 19.03 -15.40 -2.58
N ALA A 92 18.19 -16.44 -2.72
CA ALA A 92 18.31 -17.42 -3.80
C ALA A 92 18.10 -16.79 -5.19
N VAL A 93 17.12 -15.90 -5.39
CA VAL A 93 16.95 -15.18 -6.66
C VAL A 93 18.14 -14.27 -6.94
N VAL A 94 18.60 -13.50 -5.95
CA VAL A 94 19.77 -12.64 -6.08
C VAL A 94 21.04 -13.46 -6.29
N ASN A 95 21.20 -14.61 -5.64
CA ASN A 95 22.30 -15.54 -5.85
C ASN A 95 22.24 -16.18 -7.23
N SER A 96 21.05 -16.61 -7.68
CA SER A 96 20.83 -17.13 -9.03
C SER A 96 21.09 -16.04 -10.07
N ILE A 97 20.75 -14.78 -9.83
CA ILE A 97 21.14 -13.66 -10.69
C ILE A 97 22.66 -13.47 -10.65
N HIS A 98 23.29 -13.49 -9.46
CA HIS A 98 24.74 -13.41 -9.30
C HIS A 98 25.50 -14.60 -9.90
N GLU A 99 24.85 -15.75 -10.11
CA GLU A 99 25.45 -16.95 -10.70
C GLU A 99 25.18 -17.02 -12.21
N ILE A 100 23.94 -16.71 -12.63
CA ILE A 100 23.52 -16.70 -14.04
C ILE A 100 24.17 -15.54 -14.80
N VAL A 101 24.31 -14.35 -14.19
CA VAL A 101 24.89 -13.18 -14.87
C VAL A 101 26.34 -13.44 -15.28
N PRO A 102 27.26 -13.93 -14.41
CA PRO A 102 28.61 -14.35 -14.83
C PRO A 102 28.61 -15.51 -15.85
N LEU A 103 27.69 -16.48 -15.73
CA LEU A 103 27.57 -17.59 -16.69
C LEU A 103 27.06 -17.15 -18.08
N LEU A 104 26.22 -16.12 -18.15
CA LEU A 104 25.78 -15.49 -19.39
C LEU A 104 26.87 -14.60 -20.00
N ILE A 105 27.64 -13.92 -19.15
CA ILE A 105 28.78 -13.06 -19.51
C ILE A 105 30.02 -13.90 -19.89
N GLY A 106 30.09 -15.17 -19.48
CA GLY A 106 31.12 -16.14 -19.87
C GLY A 106 31.19 -16.48 -21.37
N LYS A 107 30.62 -15.67 -22.27
CA LYS A 107 30.98 -15.71 -23.69
C LYS A 107 31.37 -14.29 -24.13
N LYS A 108 32.60 -14.14 -24.66
CA LYS A 108 33.22 -13.02 -25.42
C LYS A 108 32.44 -11.70 -25.48
N ASP A 109 33.12 -10.55 -25.29
CA ASP A 109 32.69 -9.13 -25.47
C ASP A 109 31.27 -8.91 -26.06
N LYS A 110 31.00 -9.49 -27.23
CA LYS A 110 29.71 -9.44 -27.95
C LYS A 110 28.48 -9.82 -27.11
N LYS A 111 28.55 -10.76 -26.17
CA LYS A 111 27.37 -11.06 -25.32
C LYS A 111 27.20 -10.11 -24.16
N PHE A 112 28.30 -9.54 -23.66
CA PHE A 112 28.22 -8.50 -22.66
C PHE A 112 27.48 -7.28 -23.22
N GLU A 113 27.76 -6.93 -24.48
CA GLU A 113 27.03 -5.88 -25.20
C GLU A 113 25.51 -6.09 -25.19
N ASP A 114 25.02 -7.29 -25.52
CA ASP A 114 23.58 -7.56 -25.56
C ASP A 114 22.91 -7.48 -24.17
N ILE A 115 23.64 -7.81 -23.11
CA ILE A 115 23.12 -7.86 -21.73
C ILE A 115 23.19 -6.49 -21.06
N ALA A 116 24.14 -5.65 -21.46
CA ALA A 116 24.39 -4.38 -20.78
C ALA A 116 23.15 -3.47 -20.76
N ASP A 117 22.37 -3.50 -21.85
CA ASP A 117 21.14 -2.72 -22.03
C ASP A 117 19.95 -3.25 -21.21
N LEU A 118 19.99 -4.52 -20.79
CA LEU A 118 18.92 -5.12 -19.99
C LEU A 118 18.91 -4.62 -18.54
N PHE A 119 20.05 -4.13 -18.06
CA PHE A 119 20.25 -3.76 -16.66
C PHE A 119 20.90 -2.36 -16.51
N PRO A 120 20.25 -1.27 -16.96
CA PRO A 120 20.89 0.06 -17.09
C PRO A 120 21.30 0.75 -15.76
N ASN A 121 20.88 0.22 -14.61
CA ASN A 121 21.07 0.84 -13.29
C ASN A 121 22.02 0.05 -12.39
N ILE A 122 22.96 -0.71 -12.96
CA ILE A 122 23.95 -1.44 -12.15
C ILE A 122 24.86 -0.47 -11.40
N VAL A 123 25.01 -0.74 -10.10
CA VAL A 123 25.90 0.01 -9.19
C VAL A 123 27.08 -0.87 -8.73
N HIS A 124 26.92 -2.19 -8.75
CA HIS A 124 27.92 -3.15 -8.31
C HIS A 124 28.03 -4.28 -9.34
N LEU A 125 29.16 -4.33 -10.06
CA LEU A 125 29.43 -5.30 -11.11
C LEU A 125 30.62 -6.17 -10.71
N ASN A 126 30.37 -7.47 -10.51
CA ASN A 126 31.41 -8.44 -10.22
C ASN A 126 31.40 -9.53 -11.30
N LEU A 127 32.49 -9.58 -12.05
CA LEU A 127 32.76 -10.48 -13.16
C LEU A 127 34.05 -11.27 -12.91
N TYR A 128 34.44 -11.42 -11.65
CA TYR A 128 35.57 -12.26 -11.26
C TYR A 128 35.48 -13.66 -11.87
N ASN A 129 36.56 -14.12 -12.47
CA ASN A 129 36.65 -15.44 -13.10
C ASN A 129 35.54 -15.71 -14.15
N SER A 130 35.07 -14.65 -14.80
CA SER A 130 34.24 -14.76 -16.02
C SER A 130 35.07 -14.31 -17.22
N ALA A 131 34.78 -14.91 -18.38
CA ALA A 131 35.62 -14.96 -19.58
C ALA A 131 36.39 -13.69 -19.98
N GLU A 132 37.45 -13.88 -20.79
CA GLU A 132 38.33 -12.84 -21.36
C GLU A 132 37.61 -11.52 -21.70
N PHE A 133 37.87 -10.50 -20.88
CA PHE A 133 37.42 -9.12 -21.09
C PHE A 133 38.50 -8.28 -21.78
N SER A 134 38.06 -7.37 -22.65
CA SER A 134 38.95 -6.41 -23.31
C SER A 134 38.54 -4.96 -23.05
N ASP A 135 39.34 -4.02 -23.55
CA ASP A 135 38.98 -2.59 -23.61
C ASP A 135 37.57 -2.35 -24.20
N LYS A 136 37.05 -3.24 -25.06
CA LYS A 136 35.67 -3.14 -25.57
C LYS A 136 34.63 -3.32 -24.48
N THR A 137 34.81 -4.32 -23.62
CA THR A 137 33.93 -4.53 -22.47
C THR A 137 33.99 -3.33 -21.53
N LEU A 138 35.19 -2.79 -21.28
CA LEU A 138 35.37 -1.58 -20.47
C LEU A 138 34.64 -0.36 -21.03
N ASN A 139 34.73 -0.14 -22.35
CA ASN A 139 33.99 0.93 -23.02
C ASN A 139 32.48 0.75 -22.83
N ARG A 140 31.97 -0.47 -22.99
CA ARG A 140 30.54 -0.73 -22.81
C ARG A 140 30.09 -0.54 -21.36
N ILE A 141 30.88 -0.96 -20.38
CA ILE A 141 30.64 -0.70 -18.96
C ILE A 141 30.54 0.82 -18.70
N ALA A 142 31.49 1.58 -19.24
CA ALA A 142 31.55 3.02 -19.09
C ALA A 142 30.34 3.74 -19.71
N GLU A 143 29.85 3.27 -20.86
CA GLU A 143 28.65 3.80 -21.52
C GLU A 143 27.36 3.43 -20.79
N SER A 144 27.24 2.19 -20.33
CA SER A 144 26.01 1.67 -19.74
C SER A 144 25.83 2.03 -18.27
N TYR A 145 26.90 2.15 -17.49
CA TYR A 145 26.84 2.24 -16.02
C TYR A 145 27.57 3.46 -15.43
N PRO A 146 27.17 4.71 -15.75
CA PRO A 146 27.84 5.93 -15.25
C PRO A 146 27.76 6.10 -13.72
N ASN A 147 26.89 5.35 -13.04
CA ASN A 147 26.74 5.37 -11.58
C ASN A 147 27.45 4.22 -10.86
N LEU A 148 28.31 3.46 -11.56
CA LEU A 148 28.99 2.31 -11.01
C LEU A 148 29.90 2.70 -9.83
N LYS A 149 29.80 1.91 -8.75
CA LYS A 149 30.60 2.07 -7.53
C LYS A 149 31.59 0.94 -7.33
N TYR A 150 31.26 -0.26 -7.78
CA TYR A 150 32.11 -1.43 -7.63
C TYR A 150 32.28 -2.13 -8.96
N LEU A 151 33.54 -2.35 -9.35
CA LEU A 151 33.91 -3.13 -10.53
C LEU A 151 34.99 -4.15 -10.16
N ASN A 152 34.71 -5.43 -10.38
CA ASN A 152 35.70 -6.49 -10.30
C ASN A 152 35.71 -7.29 -11.61
N LEU A 153 36.85 -7.30 -12.30
CA LEU A 153 37.11 -8.04 -13.53
C LEU A 153 38.34 -8.96 -13.40
N GLU A 154 38.75 -9.29 -12.18
CA GLU A 154 39.95 -10.08 -11.95
C GLU A 154 39.78 -11.51 -12.49
N GLU A 155 40.61 -11.83 -13.50
CA GLU A 155 40.72 -13.10 -14.22
C GLU A 155 42.20 -13.37 -14.58
N TYR A 156 42.50 -14.50 -15.24
CA TYR A 156 43.73 -14.68 -16.00
C TYR A 156 43.69 -13.77 -17.25
N ASP A 157 44.10 -12.50 -17.11
CA ASP A 157 44.24 -11.57 -18.22
C ASP A 157 45.40 -11.98 -19.14
N ASP A 158 45.14 -12.07 -20.44
CA ASP A 158 46.13 -12.25 -21.51
C ASP A 158 46.70 -10.91 -22.02
N GLY A 159 46.35 -9.79 -21.38
CA GLY A 159 46.81 -8.43 -21.69
C GLY A 159 45.86 -7.68 -22.61
N LEU A 160 44.57 -8.02 -22.60
CA LEU A 160 43.54 -7.41 -23.45
C LEU A 160 42.99 -6.10 -22.88
N ILE A 161 43.09 -5.92 -21.56
CA ILE A 161 42.80 -4.64 -20.92
C ILE A 161 44.09 -3.81 -20.90
N THR A 162 43.99 -2.58 -21.38
CA THR A 162 45.11 -1.64 -21.45
C THR A 162 44.81 -0.33 -20.71
N ASP A 163 45.82 0.53 -20.58
CA ASP A 163 45.66 1.91 -20.09
C ASP A 163 44.50 2.66 -20.77
N LYS A 164 44.19 2.34 -22.04
CA LYS A 164 43.11 2.99 -22.79
C LYS A 164 41.72 2.58 -22.30
N GLY A 165 41.46 1.28 -22.13
CA GLY A 165 40.17 0.83 -21.61
C GLY A 165 39.98 1.29 -20.17
N LEU A 166 41.05 1.23 -19.37
CA LEU A 166 41.03 1.76 -18.01
C LEU A 166 40.69 3.26 -18.00
N TYR A 167 41.33 4.06 -18.84
CA TYR A 167 41.03 5.50 -18.99
C TYR A 167 39.55 5.78 -19.24
N VAL A 168 38.89 5.00 -20.10
CA VAL A 168 37.48 5.20 -20.44
C VAL A 168 36.55 4.95 -19.24
N VAL A 169 36.82 3.90 -18.45
CA VAL A 169 36.02 3.62 -17.24
C VAL A 169 36.15 4.74 -16.23
N ILE A 170 37.37 5.20 -15.94
CA ILE A 170 37.58 6.21 -14.92
C ILE A 170 36.99 7.57 -15.34
N ASN A 171 36.96 7.87 -16.64
CA ASN A 171 36.40 9.11 -17.17
C ASN A 171 34.86 9.12 -17.25
N SER A 172 34.20 7.96 -17.11
CA SER A 172 32.73 7.87 -17.13
C SER A 172 32.15 7.51 -15.76
N CYS A 173 32.84 6.68 -14.99
CA CYS A 173 32.36 6.09 -13.73
C CYS A 173 33.00 6.77 -12.51
N HIS A 174 32.84 8.09 -12.38
CA HIS A 174 33.45 8.90 -11.29
C HIS A 174 33.00 8.55 -9.86
N LYS A 175 31.98 7.69 -9.72
CA LYS A 175 31.46 7.21 -8.44
C LYS A 175 32.12 5.92 -7.97
N LEU A 176 33.11 5.40 -8.69
CA LEU A 176 33.83 4.20 -8.29
C LEU A 176 34.45 4.36 -6.90
N GLU A 177 34.19 3.36 -6.08
CA GLU A 177 34.65 3.15 -4.71
C GLU A 177 35.49 1.87 -4.61
N TYR A 178 35.41 0.96 -5.61
CA TYR A 178 36.22 -0.24 -5.71
C TYR A 178 36.49 -0.60 -7.17
N LEU A 179 37.74 -0.91 -7.49
CA LEU A 179 38.19 -1.39 -8.79
C LEU A 179 39.22 -2.51 -8.62
N SER A 180 38.89 -3.72 -9.07
CA SER A 180 39.86 -4.80 -9.24
C SER A 180 39.91 -5.22 -10.70
N ILE A 181 41.09 -5.10 -11.30
CA ILE A 181 41.38 -5.50 -12.67
C ILE A 181 42.78 -6.14 -12.64
N SER A 182 42.89 -7.39 -13.07
CA SER A 182 44.19 -8.00 -13.32
C SER A 182 44.71 -7.56 -14.67
N SER A 183 46.02 -7.32 -14.77
CA SER A 183 46.65 -7.28 -16.08
C SER A 183 47.98 -8.03 -16.14
N TYR A 184 48.21 -8.69 -17.26
CA TYR A 184 49.50 -9.30 -17.56
C TYR A 184 50.61 -8.26 -17.75
N LYS A 185 50.25 -7.05 -18.22
CA LYS A 185 51.17 -5.91 -18.33
C LYS A 185 50.91 -4.94 -17.20
N GLU A 186 51.97 -4.39 -16.63
CA GLU A 186 51.86 -3.35 -15.63
C GLU A 186 51.20 -2.10 -16.25
N PHE A 187 50.15 -1.58 -15.61
CA PHE A 187 49.53 -0.31 -15.99
C PHE A 187 50.53 0.82 -15.79
N SER A 188 50.53 1.82 -16.68
CA SER A 188 51.46 2.95 -16.53
C SER A 188 51.15 3.78 -15.28
N GLU A 189 52.17 4.45 -14.73
CA GLU A 189 52.00 5.41 -13.62
C GLU A 189 50.96 6.48 -13.97
N ILE A 190 50.86 6.89 -15.23
CA ILE A 190 49.87 7.84 -15.72
C ILE A 190 48.46 7.27 -15.60
N ALA A 191 48.26 6.01 -15.96
CA ALA A 191 46.96 5.35 -15.82
C ALA A 191 46.53 5.26 -14.35
N ILE A 192 47.45 4.86 -13.46
CA ILE A 192 47.21 4.82 -12.01
C ILE A 192 46.88 6.22 -11.47
N TRP A 193 47.64 7.24 -11.88
CA TRP A 193 47.40 8.63 -11.47
C TRP A 193 46.00 9.10 -11.88
N ASN A 194 45.54 8.76 -13.09
CA ASN A 194 44.20 9.07 -13.56
C ASN A 194 43.11 8.40 -12.72
N VAL A 195 43.30 7.13 -12.29
CA VAL A 195 42.37 6.43 -11.38
C VAL A 195 42.15 7.26 -10.12
N ILE A 196 43.25 7.64 -9.45
CA ILE A 196 43.22 8.34 -8.16
C ILE A 196 42.55 9.72 -8.28
N HIS A 197 42.80 10.45 -9.38
CA HIS A 197 42.30 11.81 -9.55
C HIS A 197 40.85 11.88 -10.02
N SER A 198 40.42 10.96 -10.88
CA SER A 198 39.10 10.98 -11.49
C SER A 198 38.05 10.20 -10.68
N CYS A 199 38.46 9.31 -9.79
CA CYS A 199 37.59 8.57 -8.85
C CYS A 199 38.03 8.83 -7.39
N PRO A 200 37.64 9.96 -6.77
CA PRO A 200 38.17 10.40 -5.48
C PRO A 200 37.74 9.54 -4.27
N ARG A 201 36.96 8.48 -4.49
CA ARG A 201 36.44 7.57 -3.44
C ARG A 201 37.02 6.17 -3.53
N ILE A 202 37.95 5.93 -4.45
CA ILE A 202 38.59 4.63 -4.71
C ILE A 202 39.64 4.27 -3.66
#